data_AF-A0A0D2XTW7-F1
#
_entry.id   AF-A0A0D2XTW7-F1
#
_cell.length_a   1.000
_cell.length_b   1.000
_cell.length_c   1.000
_cell.angle_alpha   90.00
_cell.angle_beta   90.00
_cell.angle_gamma   90.00
#
_symmetry.space_group_name_H-M   'P 1'
#
loop_
_entity.id
_entity.type
_entity.pdbx_description
1 polymer ?
#
loop_
_entity_poly.entity_id
_entity_poly.type
_entity_poly.pdbx_seq_one_letter_code
_entity_poly.pdbx_strand_id
1 'polypeptide(L)'
;KEVLGIAANVIAVVEISVKILQVCSQYGQDVTNVKADVAELQQEVETLYDTAKKVKTLIEGSQGAKLKASQDFALKITETLSLLSKVDAKLQPPAKSSVRQHLGLKSLKWPFESGQVHLVVQRIRRCSESLSLALQVDEITLLFEADIKLDQTGSKIDATHSKLDKTHHRLDGIYSKLNKPDDSLGNGVTKIPKVDDRLDIAALPLAVGAAYSSFAEQDNSICIQSTRSEILQEINYWLDGDNSETVFWLQGMAGTGKSTVARTVATRWDKRNHLGASFFFKRGGGDGGNLSYFYKPVASQMAISIPNLSESIKAAIDSDLLLTSKMAEEQFDKLILQRLLKLQPTDRRVTAIIIDASDEFDGAANIKRLLNILN
;
A
#
# COMPACT_ATOMS: atom_id res chain seq x y z
N LYS A 1 18.35 36.30 -22.50
CA LYS A 1 18.97 35.01 -22.88
C LYS A 1 18.45 33.99 -21.89
N GLU A 2 17.59 33.10 -22.38
CA GLU A 2 16.79 32.19 -21.57
C GLU A 2 17.64 31.42 -20.57
N VAL A 3 17.20 31.45 -19.32
CA VAL A 3 17.66 30.56 -18.26
C VAL A 3 17.40 29.14 -18.77
N LEU A 4 18.46 28.38 -19.02
CA LEU A 4 18.36 26.93 -19.25
C LEU A 4 17.49 26.34 -18.14
N GLY A 5 16.41 25.65 -18.52
CA GLY A 5 15.42 25.16 -17.56
C GLY A 5 16.08 24.28 -16.49
N ILE A 6 15.50 24.23 -15.29
CA ILE A 6 16.02 23.47 -14.13
C ILE A 6 16.50 22.06 -14.52
N ALA A 7 15.72 21.36 -15.35
CA ALA A 7 16.09 20.04 -15.86
C ALA A 7 17.40 20.03 -16.66
N ALA A 8 17.61 21.02 -17.53
CA ALA A 8 18.84 21.17 -18.30
C ALA A 8 20.04 21.46 -17.38
N ASN A 9 19.86 22.27 -16.33
CA ASN A 9 20.91 22.53 -15.36
C ASN A 9 21.28 21.27 -14.56
N VAL A 10 20.30 20.46 -14.14
CA VAL A 10 20.55 19.18 -13.46
C VAL A 10 21.31 18.22 -14.38
N ILE A 11 20.90 18.10 -15.65
CA ILE A 11 21.60 17.26 -16.63
C ILE A 11 23.05 17.74 -16.81
N ALA A 12 23.27 19.05 -16.95
CA ALA A 12 24.60 19.61 -17.08
C ALA A 12 25.48 19.37 -15.83
N VAL A 13 24.91 19.44 -14.62
CA VAL A 13 25.61 19.10 -13.37
C VAL A 13 26.04 17.63 -13.38
N VAL A 14 25.17 16.70 -13.79
CA VAL A 14 25.50 15.27 -13.91
C VAL A 14 26.65 15.06 -14.90
N GLU A 15 26.56 15.66 -16.09
CA GLU A 15 27.57 15.51 -17.14
C GLU A 15 28.94 16.09 -16.75
N ILE A 16 28.97 17.28 -16.15
CA ILE A 16 30.22 17.90 -15.71
C ILE A 16 30.85 17.11 -14.55
N SER A 17 30.04 16.58 -13.63
CA SER A 17 30.55 15.77 -12.52
C SER A 17 31.30 14.53 -13.03
N VAL A 18 30.76 13.84 -14.05
CA VAL A 18 31.44 12.69 -14.68
C VAL A 18 32.78 13.11 -15.31
N LYS A 19 32.83 14.25 -16.02
CA LYS A 19 34.07 14.77 -16.61
C LYS A 19 35.12 15.07 -15.55
N ILE A 20 34.74 15.72 -14.46
CA ILE A 20 35.63 16.04 -13.34
C ILE A 20 36.17 14.76 -12.71
N LEU A 21 35.33 13.76 -12.44
CA LEU A 21 35.75 12.48 -11.86
C LEU A 21 36.78 11.77 -12.73
N GLN A 22 36.55 11.76 -14.06
CA GLN A 22 37.47 11.16 -15.03
C GLN A 22 38.83 11.87 -15.05
N VAL A 23 38.85 13.20 -15.12
CA VAL A 23 40.09 13.98 -15.13
C VAL A 23 40.84 13.86 -13.79
N CYS A 24 40.14 13.85 -12.67
CA CYS A 24 40.74 13.64 -11.35
C CYS A 24 41.40 12.26 -11.25
N SER A 25 40.80 11.21 -11.83
CA SER A 25 41.40 9.87 -11.86
C SER A 25 42.75 9.88 -12.59
N GLN A 26 42.85 10.62 -13.71
CA GLN A 26 44.10 10.79 -14.44
C GLN A 26 45.17 11.51 -13.59
N TYR A 27 44.80 12.59 -12.90
CA TYR A 27 45.71 13.29 -11.99
C TYR A 27 46.21 12.42 -10.84
N GLY A 28 45.36 11.58 -10.26
CA GLY A 28 45.74 10.65 -9.19
C GLY A 28 46.74 9.56 -9.63
N GLN A 29 46.74 9.22 -10.93
CA GLN A 29 47.70 8.28 -11.54
C GLN A 29 49.02 8.97 -11.91
N ASP A 30 48.94 10.16 -12.51
CA ASP A 30 50.09 10.82 -13.15
C ASP A 30 50.87 11.78 -12.23
N VAL A 31 50.33 12.14 -11.05
CA VAL A 31 50.94 13.10 -10.13
C VAL A 31 51.03 12.54 -8.71
N THR A 32 52.25 12.26 -8.25
CA THR A 32 52.49 11.53 -7.00
C THR A 32 52.11 12.28 -5.71
N ASN A 33 52.19 13.61 -5.71
CA ASN A 33 52.06 14.44 -4.50
C ASN A 33 50.69 15.10 -4.32
N VAL A 34 49.66 14.68 -5.06
CA VAL A 34 48.31 15.29 -5.01
C VAL A 34 47.21 14.28 -4.71
N LYS A 35 47.57 13.05 -4.32
CA LYS A 35 46.61 11.96 -4.11
C LYS A 35 45.55 12.28 -3.07
N ALA A 36 45.90 13.00 -2.00
CA ALA A 36 44.95 13.42 -0.96
C ALA A 36 43.94 14.44 -1.51
N ASP A 37 44.43 15.51 -2.13
CA ASP A 37 43.60 16.54 -2.79
C ASP A 37 42.68 15.95 -3.87
N VAL A 38 43.22 15.05 -4.70
CA VAL A 38 42.46 14.35 -5.75
C VAL A 38 41.36 13.47 -5.13
N ALA A 39 41.68 12.69 -4.10
CA ALA A 39 40.72 11.83 -3.43
C ALA A 39 39.60 12.64 -2.74
N GLU A 40 39.95 13.73 -2.06
CA GLU A 40 38.97 14.62 -1.39
C GLU A 40 38.01 15.24 -2.41
N LEU A 41 38.53 15.72 -3.55
CA LEU A 41 37.71 16.27 -4.62
C LEU A 41 36.84 15.20 -5.30
N GLN A 42 37.39 14.01 -5.56
CA GLN A 42 36.63 12.91 -6.16
C GLN A 42 35.45 12.50 -5.28
N GLN A 43 35.69 12.31 -3.99
CA GLN A 43 34.66 11.87 -3.05
C GLN A 43 33.47 12.85 -3.00
N GLU A 44 33.74 14.15 -2.94
CA GLU A 44 32.66 15.14 -2.90
C GLU A 44 31.94 15.30 -4.25
N VAL A 45 32.66 15.21 -5.37
CA VAL A 45 32.03 15.27 -6.70
C VAL A 45 31.18 14.02 -6.96
N GLU A 46 31.59 12.85 -6.48
CA GLU A 46 30.80 11.62 -6.56
C GLU A 46 29.52 11.72 -5.73
N THR A 47 29.62 12.26 -4.51
CA THR A 47 28.46 12.53 -3.65
C THR A 47 27.46 13.49 -4.32
N LEU A 48 27.96 14.56 -4.95
CA LEU A 48 27.13 15.49 -5.70
C LEU A 48 26.53 14.84 -6.95
N TYR A 49 27.29 14.02 -7.68
CA TYR A 49 26.82 13.26 -8.84
C TYR A 49 25.63 12.37 -8.47
N ASP A 50 25.75 11.59 -7.40
CA ASP A 50 24.68 10.70 -6.95
C ASP A 50 23.42 11.48 -6.55
N THR A 51 23.61 12.61 -5.87
CA THR A 51 22.52 13.52 -5.51
C THR A 51 21.84 14.07 -6.77
N ALA A 52 22.61 14.61 -7.71
CA ALA A 52 22.08 15.17 -8.97
C ALA A 52 21.41 14.10 -9.84
N LYS A 53 21.87 12.85 -9.80
CA LYS A 53 21.24 11.72 -10.50
C LYS A 53 19.89 11.35 -9.89
N LYS A 54 19.78 11.29 -8.56
CA LYS A 54 18.49 11.12 -7.87
C LYS A 54 17.51 12.24 -8.24
N VAL A 55 17.96 13.48 -8.21
CA VAL A 55 17.18 14.64 -8.66
C VAL A 55 16.71 14.47 -10.11
N LYS A 56 17.61 14.07 -11.02
CA LYS A 56 17.26 13.85 -12.43
C LYS A 56 16.11 12.85 -12.56
N THR A 57 16.16 11.74 -11.83
CA THR A 57 15.07 10.74 -11.85
C THR A 57 13.75 11.30 -11.33
N LEU A 58 13.77 12.18 -10.33
CA LEU A 58 12.58 12.85 -9.81
C LEU A 58 12.00 13.86 -10.82
N ILE A 59 12.85 14.61 -11.50
CA ILE A 59 12.48 15.58 -12.54
C ILE A 59 11.87 14.90 -13.78
N GLU A 60 12.33 13.69 -14.10
CA GLU A 60 11.81 12.88 -15.20
C GLU A 60 10.54 12.10 -14.80
N GLY A 61 10.26 11.98 -13.49
CA GLY A 61 9.07 11.34 -12.94
C GLY A 61 7.82 12.23 -12.87
N SER A 62 6.75 11.69 -12.29
CA SER A 62 5.43 12.33 -12.19
C SER A 62 5.42 13.64 -11.40
N GLN A 63 6.38 13.84 -10.49
CA GLN A 63 6.50 15.05 -9.66
C GLN A 63 7.43 16.13 -10.26
N GLY A 64 8.03 15.87 -11.43
CA GLY A 64 9.04 16.74 -12.01
C GLY A 64 8.55 18.15 -12.37
N ALA A 65 7.24 18.33 -12.61
CA ALA A 65 6.66 19.64 -12.88
C ALA A 65 6.71 20.58 -11.65
N LYS A 66 6.52 20.02 -10.44
CA LYS A 66 6.56 20.79 -9.20
C LYS A 66 7.98 21.23 -8.87
N LEU A 67 8.95 20.33 -9.01
CA LEU A 67 10.36 20.64 -8.81
C LEU A 67 10.88 21.70 -9.81
N LYS A 68 10.40 21.66 -11.05
CA LYS A 68 10.71 22.66 -12.09
C LYS A 68 10.17 24.06 -11.77
N ALA A 69 9.17 24.17 -10.90
CA ALA A 69 8.57 25.44 -10.48
C ALA A 69 9.21 26.03 -9.20
N SER A 70 10.01 25.25 -8.47
CA SER A 70 10.66 25.68 -7.24
C SER A 70 11.78 26.68 -7.51
N GLN A 71 11.59 27.93 -7.06
CA GLN A 71 12.55 29.02 -7.28
C GLN A 71 13.84 28.82 -6.48
N ASP A 72 13.75 28.35 -5.23
CA ASP A 72 14.93 28.08 -4.40
C ASP A 72 15.76 26.96 -5.01
N PHE A 73 15.12 25.87 -5.43
CA PHE A 73 15.78 24.78 -6.13
C PHE A 73 16.47 25.26 -7.43
N ALA A 74 15.79 26.11 -8.22
CA ALA A 74 16.33 26.69 -9.44
C ALA A 74 17.62 27.50 -9.19
N LEU A 75 17.64 28.30 -8.13
CA LEU A 75 18.80 29.10 -7.74
C LEU A 75 19.95 28.18 -7.33
N LYS A 76 19.69 27.21 -6.44
CA LYS A 76 20.73 26.29 -5.93
C LYS A 76 21.36 25.42 -7.01
N ILE A 77 20.57 24.90 -7.95
CA ILE A 77 21.13 24.11 -9.04
C ILE A 77 21.96 24.96 -10.00
N THR A 78 21.56 26.22 -10.23
CA THR A 78 22.31 27.14 -11.09
C THR A 78 23.65 27.55 -10.45
N GLU A 79 23.66 27.82 -9.14
CA GLU A 79 24.88 28.08 -8.37
C GLU A 79 25.84 26.87 -8.43
N THR A 80 25.30 25.67 -8.28
CA THR A 80 26.04 24.40 -8.36
C THR A 80 26.67 24.21 -9.74
N LEU A 81 25.90 24.43 -10.81
CA LEU A 81 26.39 24.33 -12.18
C LEU A 81 27.52 25.33 -12.45
N SER A 82 27.38 26.57 -11.99
CA SER A 82 28.40 27.62 -12.13
C SER A 82 29.70 27.25 -11.41
N LEU A 83 29.60 26.67 -10.21
CA LEU A 83 30.75 26.18 -9.45
C LEU A 83 31.45 25.04 -10.19
N LEU A 84 30.72 24.00 -10.57
CA LEU A 84 31.29 22.83 -11.27
C LEU A 84 31.93 23.23 -12.60
N SER A 85 31.31 24.14 -13.36
CA SER A 85 31.88 24.63 -14.62
C SER A 85 33.24 25.32 -14.41
N LYS A 86 33.42 26.04 -13.29
CA LYS A 86 34.71 26.67 -12.94
C LYS A 86 35.76 25.62 -12.53
N VAL A 87 35.33 24.59 -11.81
CA VAL A 87 36.21 23.48 -11.40
C VAL A 87 36.66 22.69 -12.62
N ASP A 88 35.74 22.31 -13.50
CA ASP A 88 36.03 21.63 -14.77
C ASP A 88 37.00 22.46 -15.62
N ALA A 89 36.69 23.75 -15.87
CA ALA A 89 37.56 24.62 -16.67
C ALA A 89 38.99 24.74 -16.11
N LYS A 90 39.16 24.65 -14.79
CA LYS A 90 40.48 24.70 -14.13
C LYS A 90 41.21 23.36 -14.20
N LEU A 91 40.48 22.25 -14.22
CA LEU A 91 41.01 20.89 -14.36
C LEU A 91 41.39 20.54 -15.81
N GLN A 92 40.72 21.13 -16.80
CA GLN A 92 41.04 20.88 -18.20
C GLN A 92 42.46 21.41 -18.53
N PRO A 93 43.31 20.61 -19.20
CA PRO A 93 44.61 21.09 -19.66
C PRO A 93 44.43 22.21 -20.71
N PRO A 94 45.35 23.19 -20.79
CA PRO A 94 45.26 24.25 -21.78
C PRO A 94 45.17 23.67 -23.20
N ALA A 95 44.24 24.20 -24.00
CA ALA A 95 43.98 23.71 -25.35
C ALA A 95 45.27 23.63 -26.17
N LYS A 96 45.53 22.45 -26.74
CA LYS A 96 46.69 22.18 -27.60
C LYS A 96 46.68 23.17 -28.76
N SER A 97 47.69 24.03 -28.85
CA SER A 97 48.06 24.59 -30.16
C SER A 97 48.45 23.43 -31.07
N SER A 98 47.95 23.47 -32.30
CA SER A 98 48.13 22.44 -33.31
C SER A 98 49.61 22.32 -33.73
N VAL A 99 50.40 21.50 -33.04
CA VAL A 99 51.64 20.90 -33.58
C VAL A 99 51.85 19.51 -32.96
N ARG A 100 51.81 18.50 -33.84
CA ARG A 100 52.23 17.10 -33.78
C ARG A 100 52.59 16.46 -32.42
N GLN A 101 51.89 15.36 -32.13
CA GLN A 101 52.27 14.30 -31.21
C GLN A 101 53.61 13.70 -31.58
N HIS A 102 54.55 13.59 -30.64
CA HIS A 102 55.48 12.46 -30.49
C HIS A 102 55.58 12.11 -29.00
N LEU A 103 55.80 10.83 -28.73
CA LEU A 103 55.71 10.16 -27.43
C LEU A 103 56.43 10.91 -26.29
N GLY A 104 55.76 10.96 -25.13
CA GLY A 104 56.32 11.46 -23.88
C GLY A 104 55.23 12.11 -23.03
N LEU A 105 54.94 11.52 -21.86
CA LEU A 105 54.08 12.08 -20.82
C LEU A 105 54.47 13.55 -20.56
N LYS A 106 53.71 14.49 -21.13
CA LYS A 106 53.74 15.87 -20.65
C LYS A 106 53.09 15.84 -19.29
N SER A 107 53.91 15.95 -18.25
CA SER A 107 53.50 15.92 -16.85
C SER A 107 52.29 16.81 -16.63
N LEU A 108 51.13 16.20 -16.40
CA LEU A 108 49.95 16.94 -15.95
C LEU A 108 50.34 17.67 -14.69
N LYS A 109 50.27 19.00 -14.70
CA LYS A 109 50.51 19.81 -13.51
C LYS A 109 49.18 20.01 -12.81
N TRP A 110 49.13 19.71 -11.52
CA TRP A 110 47.96 19.98 -10.71
C TRP A 110 47.65 21.48 -10.71
N PRO A 111 46.42 21.91 -11.07
CA PRO A 111 46.12 23.30 -11.33
C PRO A 111 45.69 24.09 -10.08
N PHE A 112 45.57 23.43 -8.92
CA PHE A 112 45.20 24.07 -7.66
C PHE A 112 46.42 24.35 -6.80
N GLU A 113 46.43 25.52 -6.16
CA GLU A 113 47.40 25.83 -5.11
C GLU A 113 47.04 25.10 -3.81
N SER A 114 48.02 24.96 -2.92
CA SER A 114 47.82 24.34 -1.59
C SER A 114 46.65 24.99 -0.84
N GLY A 115 45.71 24.18 -0.36
CA GLY A 115 44.51 24.63 0.36
C GLY A 115 43.35 25.13 -0.52
N GLN A 116 43.55 25.38 -1.82
CA GLN A 116 42.44 25.76 -2.71
C GLN A 116 41.45 24.61 -2.92
N VAL A 117 41.94 23.37 -2.94
CA VAL A 117 41.11 22.17 -3.11
C VAL A 117 40.13 22.05 -1.95
N HIS A 118 40.59 22.23 -0.72
CA HIS A 118 39.73 22.22 0.46
C HIS A 118 38.57 23.23 0.36
N LEU A 119 38.83 24.45 -0.11
CA LEU A 119 37.78 25.47 -0.30
C LEU A 119 36.78 25.08 -1.40
N VAL A 120 37.26 24.44 -2.47
CA VAL A 120 36.40 23.93 -3.56
C VAL A 120 35.51 22.81 -3.04
N VAL A 121 36.10 21.83 -2.35
CA VAL A 121 35.44 20.69 -1.71
C VAL A 121 34.35 21.18 -0.75
N GLN A 122 34.66 22.12 0.15
CA GLN A 122 33.66 22.68 1.07
C GLN A 122 32.47 23.35 0.35
N ARG A 123 32.73 24.04 -0.76
CA ARG A 123 31.66 24.66 -1.56
C ARG A 123 30.80 23.61 -2.25
N ILE A 124 31.40 22.57 -2.81
CA ILE A 124 30.69 21.44 -3.42
C ILE A 124 29.82 20.73 -2.38
N ARG A 125 30.38 20.45 -1.20
CA ARG A 125 29.64 19.83 -0.08
C ARG A 125 28.41 20.65 0.30
N ARG A 126 28.58 21.97 0.49
CA ARG A 126 27.47 22.87 0.81
C ARG A 126 26.40 22.91 -0.28
N CYS A 127 26.79 22.85 -1.55
CA CYS A 127 25.84 22.74 -2.66
C CYS A 127 25.07 21.41 -2.60
N SER A 128 25.75 20.30 -2.33
CA SER A 128 25.11 18.99 -2.18
C SER A 128 24.10 18.97 -1.03
N GLU A 129 24.47 19.49 0.14
CA GLU A 129 23.58 19.63 1.30
C GLU A 129 22.37 20.52 1.00
N SER A 130 22.60 21.67 0.35
CA SER A 130 21.52 22.60 0.01
C SER A 130 20.53 21.99 -0.99
N LEU A 131 21.03 21.26 -1.99
CA LEU A 131 20.18 20.54 -2.94
C LEU A 131 19.37 19.44 -2.25
N SER A 132 19.98 18.70 -1.32
CA SER A 132 19.29 17.68 -0.53
C SER A 132 18.20 18.28 0.34
N LEU A 133 18.45 19.42 0.99
CA LEU A 133 17.47 20.10 1.83
C LEU A 133 16.28 20.62 1.01
N ALA A 134 16.56 21.25 -0.14
CA ALA A 134 15.51 21.76 -1.03
C ALA A 134 14.58 20.63 -1.50
N LEU A 135 15.12 19.44 -1.79
CA LEU A 135 14.31 18.26 -2.12
C LEU A 135 13.39 17.83 -0.99
N GLN A 136 13.90 17.79 0.25
CA GLN A 136 13.09 17.41 1.42
C GLN A 136 11.95 18.40 1.68
N VAL A 137 12.19 19.70 1.48
CA VAL A 137 11.14 20.73 1.59
C VAL A 137 10.05 20.53 0.53
N ASP A 138 10.43 20.20 -0.70
CA ASP A 138 9.47 19.94 -1.78
C ASP A 138 8.65 18.65 -1.53
N GLU A 139 9.27 17.60 -0.98
CA GLU A 139 8.58 16.38 -0.53
C GLU A 139 7.57 16.68 0.59
N ILE A 140 7.95 17.48 1.58
CA ILE A 140 7.05 17.92 2.67
C ILE A 140 5.88 18.74 2.10
N THR A 141 6.13 19.62 1.13
CA THR A 141 5.09 20.42 0.50
C THR A 141 4.09 19.56 -0.29
N LEU A 142 4.54 18.46 -0.90
CA LEU A 142 3.65 17.47 -1.53
C LEU A 142 2.77 16.74 -0.51
N LEU A 143 3.33 16.40 0.66
CA LEU A 143 2.57 15.79 1.74
C LEU A 143 1.46 16.72 2.25
N PHE A 144 1.75 18.01 2.45
CA PHE A 144 0.73 18.99 2.84
C PHE A 144 -0.38 19.16 1.78
N GLU A 145 -0.04 19.17 0.49
CA GLU A 145 -1.06 19.23 -0.57
C GLU A 145 -1.96 17.98 -0.63
N ALA A 146 -1.40 16.81 -0.33
CA ALA A 146 -2.17 15.56 -0.25
C ALA A 146 -3.13 15.59 0.95
N ASP A 147 -2.66 16.08 2.10
CA ASP A 147 -3.45 16.25 3.33
C ASP A 147 -4.67 17.16 3.09
N ILE A 148 -4.47 18.33 2.46
CA ILE A 148 -5.57 19.24 2.10
C ILE A 148 -6.60 18.56 1.17
N LYS A 149 -6.16 17.74 0.22
CA LYS A 149 -7.07 17.00 -0.68
C LYS A 149 -7.83 15.91 0.05
N LEU A 150 -7.21 15.24 1.02
CA LEU A 150 -7.87 14.26 1.88
C LEU A 150 -8.95 14.92 2.73
N ASP A 151 -8.66 16.07 3.34
CA ASP A 151 -9.64 16.85 4.13
C ASP A 151 -10.84 17.29 3.30
N GLN A 152 -10.60 17.79 2.08
CA GLN A 152 -11.66 18.16 1.14
C GLN A 152 -12.52 16.95 0.75
N THR A 153 -11.92 15.77 0.67
CA THR A 153 -12.61 14.52 0.33
C THR A 153 -13.43 14.03 1.51
N GLY A 154 -12.88 14.08 2.74
CA GLY A 154 -13.62 13.81 3.98
C GLY A 154 -14.85 14.70 4.11
N SER A 155 -14.71 16.01 3.90
CA SER A 155 -15.84 16.96 3.93
C SER A 155 -16.93 16.63 2.91
N LYS A 156 -16.56 16.13 1.72
CA LYS A 156 -17.54 15.69 0.71
C LYS A 156 -18.25 14.41 1.13
N ILE A 157 -17.52 13.46 1.74
CA ILE A 157 -18.06 12.22 2.28
C ILE A 157 -19.08 12.53 3.38
N ASP A 158 -18.75 13.40 4.32
CA ASP A 158 -19.67 13.82 5.39
C ASP A 158 -20.94 14.47 4.84
N ALA A 159 -20.80 15.31 3.82
CA ALA A 159 -21.95 15.92 3.14
C ALA A 159 -22.82 14.87 2.44
N THR A 160 -22.24 13.82 1.85
CA THR A 160 -23.00 12.71 1.27
C THR A 160 -23.68 11.85 2.33
N HIS A 161 -23.01 11.57 3.46
CA HIS A 161 -23.60 10.87 4.60
C HIS A 161 -24.80 11.64 5.15
N SER A 162 -24.68 12.96 5.36
CA SER A 162 -25.81 13.79 5.81
C SER A 162 -27.01 13.76 4.85
N LYS A 163 -26.75 13.72 3.53
CA LYS A 163 -27.83 13.55 2.53
C LYS A 163 -28.48 12.17 2.64
N LEU A 164 -27.67 11.13 2.83
CA LEU A 164 -28.14 9.75 2.98
C LEU A 164 -28.99 9.58 4.25
N ASP A 165 -28.60 10.18 5.37
CA ASP A 165 -29.37 10.18 6.62
C ASP A 165 -30.72 10.87 6.46
N LYS A 166 -30.74 12.02 5.76
CA LYS A 166 -32.00 12.71 5.44
C LYS A 166 -32.90 11.85 4.56
N THR A 167 -32.35 11.09 3.61
CA THR A 167 -33.16 10.17 2.80
C THR A 167 -33.68 9.00 3.61
N HIS A 168 -32.89 8.42 4.51
CA HIS A 168 -33.35 7.40 5.44
C HIS A 168 -34.50 7.92 6.31
N HIS A 169 -34.33 9.10 6.92
CA HIS A 169 -35.38 9.70 7.75
C HIS A 169 -36.68 9.96 6.98
N ARG A 170 -36.59 10.37 5.70
CA ARG A 170 -37.76 10.51 4.82
C ARG A 170 -38.43 9.18 4.52
N LEU A 171 -37.64 8.12 4.30
CA LEU A 171 -38.16 6.77 4.08
C LEU A 171 -38.86 6.26 5.34
N ASP A 172 -38.28 6.41 6.53
CA ASP A 172 -38.92 6.06 7.80
C ASP A 172 -40.26 6.79 8.00
N GLY A 173 -40.32 8.07 7.61
CA GLY A 173 -41.54 8.86 7.60
C GLY A 173 -42.61 8.36 6.61
N ILE A 174 -42.21 7.71 5.51
CA ILE A 174 -43.12 7.09 4.55
C ILE A 174 -43.58 5.72 5.07
N TYR A 175 -42.65 4.89 5.56
CA TYR A 175 -42.95 3.60 6.19
C TYR A 175 -43.96 3.75 7.34
N SER A 176 -43.77 4.73 8.22
CA SER A 176 -44.69 5.00 9.33
C SER A 176 -46.08 5.49 8.90
N LYS A 177 -46.22 6.09 7.71
CA LYS A 177 -47.52 6.47 7.15
C LYS A 177 -48.24 5.30 6.49
N LEU A 178 -47.49 4.42 5.82
CA LEU A 178 -48.03 3.22 5.18
C LEU A 178 -48.44 2.14 6.19
N ASN A 179 -47.80 2.10 7.36
CA ASN A 179 -48.10 1.12 8.41
C ASN A 179 -49.15 1.59 9.43
N LYS A 180 -49.90 2.66 9.13
CA LYS A 180 -51.08 3.04 9.92
C LYS A 180 -52.24 2.11 9.56
N PRO A 181 -52.86 1.42 10.53
CA PRO A 181 -54.10 0.69 10.27
C PRO A 181 -55.18 1.68 9.83
N ASP A 182 -55.78 1.45 8.67
CA ASP A 182 -56.96 2.19 8.22
C ASP A 182 -58.21 1.56 8.84
N ASP A 183 -58.80 2.22 9.82
CA ASP A 183 -60.06 1.82 10.47
C ASP A 183 -61.31 2.08 9.59
N SER A 184 -61.13 2.46 8.31
CA SER A 184 -62.23 2.99 7.47
C SER A 184 -62.67 2.10 6.30
N LEU A 185 -62.14 0.89 6.14
CA LEU A 185 -62.55 -0.01 5.04
C LEU A 185 -63.04 -1.36 5.57
N GLY A 186 -64.31 -1.36 5.95
CA GLY A 186 -65.08 -2.57 6.21
C GLY A 186 -65.21 -3.46 4.97
N ASN A 187 -65.02 -4.75 5.19
CA ASN A 187 -65.47 -5.89 4.38
C ASN A 187 -65.27 -5.80 2.86
N GLY A 188 -64.19 -6.42 2.39
CA GLY A 188 -64.18 -7.02 1.05
C GLY A 188 -62.93 -6.77 0.21
N VAL A 189 -61.76 -7.22 0.65
CA VAL A 189 -60.67 -7.59 -0.28
C VAL A 189 -60.04 -8.88 0.20
N THR A 190 -60.25 -9.93 -0.58
CA THR A 190 -59.57 -11.22 -0.49
C THR A 190 -58.06 -11.05 -0.70
N LYS A 191 -57.25 -11.56 0.24
CA LYS A 191 -55.81 -11.88 0.13
C LYS A 191 -54.97 -10.86 -0.65
N ILE A 192 -54.47 -9.85 0.06
CA ILE A 192 -53.25 -9.13 -0.35
C ILE A 192 -52.08 -10.11 -0.22
N PRO A 193 -51.22 -10.31 -1.24
CA PRO A 193 -50.00 -11.10 -1.07
C PRO A 193 -49.14 -10.39 -0.03
N LYS A 194 -48.64 -11.13 0.97
CA LYS A 194 -47.62 -10.63 1.91
C LYS A 194 -46.53 -9.92 1.11
N VAL A 195 -46.43 -8.60 1.25
CA VAL A 195 -45.27 -7.86 0.76
C VAL A 195 -44.09 -8.40 1.56
N ASP A 196 -43.15 -8.97 0.83
CA ASP A 196 -41.95 -9.61 1.34
C ASP A 196 -41.06 -8.50 1.92
N ASP A 197 -41.18 -8.26 3.24
CA ASP A 197 -40.30 -7.39 4.02
C ASP A 197 -38.91 -8.02 4.08
N ARG A 198 -38.20 -7.98 2.94
CA ARG A 198 -36.82 -8.41 2.87
C ARG A 198 -35.92 -7.29 3.37
N LEU A 199 -35.59 -7.31 4.67
CA LEU A 199 -34.25 -6.90 5.09
C LEU A 199 -33.27 -7.76 4.28
N ASP A 200 -32.70 -7.18 3.23
CA ASP A 200 -31.70 -7.83 2.42
C ASP A 200 -30.48 -8.12 3.30
N ILE A 201 -29.89 -9.29 3.13
CA ILE A 201 -28.61 -9.69 3.75
C ILE A 201 -27.50 -8.67 3.47
N ALA A 202 -27.70 -7.81 2.46
CA ALA A 202 -26.91 -6.62 2.16
C ALA A 202 -26.84 -5.57 3.30
N ALA A 203 -27.70 -5.65 4.32
CA ALA A 203 -27.66 -4.79 5.50
C ALA A 203 -26.63 -5.23 6.57
N LEU A 204 -26.09 -6.46 6.47
CA LEU A 204 -24.86 -6.78 7.19
C LEU A 204 -23.73 -5.97 6.55
N PRO A 205 -22.91 -5.23 7.31
CA PRO A 205 -21.76 -4.57 6.73
C PRO A 205 -20.87 -5.64 6.11
N LEU A 206 -20.90 -5.76 4.78
CA LEU A 206 -19.83 -6.40 4.04
C LEU A 206 -18.59 -5.62 4.46
N ALA A 207 -17.63 -6.26 5.13
CA ALA A 207 -16.29 -5.67 5.17
C ALA A 207 -15.77 -5.69 3.74
N VAL A 208 -16.06 -4.61 3.01
CA VAL A 208 -15.56 -4.31 1.68
C VAL A 208 -14.04 -4.22 1.81
N GLY A 209 -13.34 -5.35 1.63
CA GLY A 209 -11.88 -5.36 1.64
C GLY A 209 -11.17 -6.52 2.36
N ALA A 210 -11.87 -7.39 3.10
CA ALA A 210 -11.23 -8.48 3.86
C ALA A 210 -11.31 -9.87 3.18
N ALA A 211 -12.26 -10.05 2.26
CA ALA A 211 -12.38 -11.28 1.48
C ALA A 211 -11.24 -11.40 0.46
N TYR A 212 -10.85 -12.64 0.14
CA TYR A 212 -9.77 -12.93 -0.82
C TYR A 212 -10.02 -12.33 -2.22
N SER A 213 -11.31 -12.20 -2.59
CA SER A 213 -11.80 -11.69 -3.88
C SER A 213 -12.12 -10.19 -3.85
N SER A 214 -11.83 -9.50 -2.75
CA SER A 214 -12.12 -8.06 -2.64
C SER A 214 -11.17 -7.23 -3.53
N PHE A 215 -11.61 -6.03 -3.93
CA PHE A 215 -10.78 -5.10 -4.70
C PHE A 215 -9.46 -4.77 -3.99
N ALA A 216 -9.50 -4.71 -2.65
CA ALA A 216 -8.33 -4.46 -1.82
C ALA A 216 -7.26 -5.57 -1.92
N GLU A 217 -7.61 -6.70 -2.52
CA GLU A 217 -6.81 -7.91 -2.68
C GLU A 217 -6.42 -8.18 -4.15
N GLN A 218 -6.75 -7.28 -5.07
CA GLN A 218 -6.59 -7.44 -6.52
C GLN A 218 -5.12 -7.62 -6.98
N ASP A 219 -4.17 -6.94 -6.32
CA ASP A 219 -2.75 -6.97 -6.71
C ASP A 219 -1.95 -8.10 -6.04
N ASN A 220 -2.57 -8.88 -5.15
CA ASN A 220 -1.89 -9.92 -4.40
C ASN A 220 -1.91 -11.26 -5.14
N SER A 221 -0.72 -11.85 -5.31
CA SER A 221 -0.54 -13.06 -6.12
C SER A 221 -0.99 -14.35 -5.41
N ILE A 222 -1.43 -15.32 -6.23
CA ILE A 222 -1.55 -16.73 -5.86
C ILE A 222 -0.22 -17.46 -6.05
N CYS A 223 -0.10 -18.69 -5.54
CA CYS A 223 1.07 -19.52 -5.75
C CYS A 223 1.32 -19.73 -7.26
N ILE A 224 2.56 -19.54 -7.66
CA ILE A 224 3.02 -19.88 -9.02
C ILE A 224 2.76 -21.36 -9.24
N GLN A 225 2.31 -21.71 -10.44
CA GLN A 225 2.03 -23.10 -10.81
C GLN A 225 3.24 -24.00 -10.51
N SER A 226 2.99 -25.17 -9.93
CA SER A 226 4.02 -26.15 -9.52
C SER A 226 4.92 -25.74 -8.35
N THR A 227 4.69 -24.57 -7.73
CA THR A 227 5.35 -24.20 -6.46
C THR A 227 4.44 -24.53 -5.27
N ARG A 228 5.02 -24.83 -4.11
CA ARG A 228 4.28 -25.18 -2.89
C ARG A 228 3.28 -26.34 -3.09
N SER A 229 3.53 -27.21 -4.07
CA SER A 229 2.62 -28.32 -4.43
C SER A 229 2.38 -29.28 -3.28
N GLU A 230 3.43 -29.61 -2.51
CA GLU A 230 3.36 -30.55 -1.38
C GLU A 230 2.38 -30.04 -0.31
N ILE A 231 2.58 -28.81 0.19
CA ILE A 231 1.70 -28.21 1.22
C ILE A 231 0.28 -27.97 0.67
N LEU A 232 0.13 -27.59 -0.60
CA LEU A 232 -1.18 -27.45 -1.21
C LEU A 232 -1.90 -28.80 -1.35
N GLN A 233 -1.17 -29.88 -1.60
CA GLN A 233 -1.74 -31.23 -1.63
C GLN A 233 -2.15 -31.67 -0.22
N GLU A 234 -1.28 -31.47 0.77
CA GLU A 234 -1.57 -31.76 2.18
C GLU A 234 -2.85 -31.06 2.65
N ILE A 235 -2.99 -29.76 2.37
CA ILE A 235 -4.21 -29.00 2.71
C ILE A 235 -5.44 -29.55 2.00
N ASN A 236 -5.34 -29.95 0.73
CA ASN A 236 -6.48 -30.54 0.02
C ASN A 236 -6.87 -31.90 0.62
N TYR A 237 -5.90 -32.76 0.93
CA TYR A 237 -6.17 -34.04 1.59
C TYR A 237 -6.82 -33.85 2.96
N TRP A 238 -6.37 -32.85 3.73
CA TRP A 238 -6.98 -32.51 5.00
C TRP A 238 -8.43 -32.02 4.80
N LEU A 239 -8.67 -31.11 3.86
CA LEU A 239 -10.01 -30.58 3.60
C LEU A 239 -11.00 -31.60 3.03
N ASP A 240 -10.52 -32.59 2.27
CA ASP A 240 -11.33 -33.65 1.66
C ASP A 240 -11.55 -34.85 2.63
N GLY A 241 -10.94 -34.85 3.82
CA GLY A 241 -10.96 -35.99 4.75
C GLY A 241 -12.14 -35.97 5.73
N ASP A 242 -12.94 -37.04 5.76
CA ASP A 242 -14.13 -37.16 6.63
C ASP A 242 -13.84 -37.16 8.15
N ASN A 243 -12.57 -37.32 8.55
CA ASN A 243 -12.13 -37.46 9.94
C ASN A 243 -10.92 -36.56 10.27
N SER A 244 -10.71 -35.50 9.48
CA SER A 244 -9.65 -34.54 9.74
C SER A 244 -9.96 -33.70 10.99
N GLU A 245 -8.91 -33.26 11.69
CA GLU A 245 -9.03 -32.24 12.75
C GLU A 245 -9.80 -31.00 12.24
N THR A 246 -10.53 -30.30 13.12
CA THR A 246 -11.34 -29.13 12.73
C THR A 246 -10.51 -27.93 12.26
N VAL A 247 -9.25 -27.83 12.69
CA VAL A 247 -8.36 -26.69 12.40
C VAL A 247 -7.05 -27.16 11.77
N PHE A 248 -6.74 -26.67 10.56
CA PHE A 248 -5.41 -26.76 9.95
C PHE A 248 -4.61 -25.48 10.23
N TRP A 249 -3.43 -25.62 10.81
CA TRP A 249 -2.63 -24.47 11.22
C TRP A 249 -1.32 -24.38 10.43
N LEU A 250 -1.27 -23.46 9.46
CA LEU A 250 -0.10 -23.25 8.59
C LEU A 250 0.94 -22.32 9.25
N GLN A 251 2.04 -22.88 9.75
CA GLN A 251 3.14 -22.13 10.36
C GLN A 251 4.34 -21.96 9.44
N GLY A 252 5.10 -20.88 9.63
CA GLY A 252 6.35 -20.64 8.92
C GLY A 252 6.87 -19.23 9.13
N MET A 253 8.14 -18.99 8.80
CA MET A 253 8.80 -17.69 8.95
C MET A 253 8.07 -16.58 8.17
N ALA A 254 8.22 -15.32 8.60
CA ALA A 254 7.72 -14.17 7.85
C ALA A 254 8.33 -14.14 6.44
N GLY A 255 7.55 -13.73 5.43
CA GLY A 255 8.01 -13.65 4.04
C GLY A 255 8.06 -14.97 3.26
N THR A 256 7.72 -16.13 3.86
CA THR A 256 7.75 -17.43 3.15
C THR A 256 6.56 -17.68 2.22
N GLY A 257 5.62 -16.73 2.11
CA GLY A 257 4.46 -16.84 1.22
C GLY A 257 3.26 -17.60 1.79
N LYS A 258 3.08 -17.62 3.12
CA LYS A 258 1.90 -18.23 3.77
C LYS A 258 0.58 -17.63 3.28
N SER A 259 0.49 -16.31 3.22
CA SER A 259 -0.66 -15.58 2.66
C SER A 259 -0.94 -15.95 1.20
N THR A 260 0.12 -16.18 0.42
CA THR A 260 0.02 -16.67 -0.97
C THR A 260 -0.57 -18.08 -1.03
N VAL A 261 -0.18 -18.98 -0.11
CA VAL A 261 -0.77 -20.32 0.02
C VAL A 261 -2.25 -20.22 0.43
N ALA A 262 -2.58 -19.46 1.47
CA ALA A 262 -3.95 -19.26 1.94
C ALA A 262 -4.87 -18.74 0.82
N ARG A 263 -4.42 -17.75 0.05
CA ARG A 263 -5.16 -17.22 -1.11
C ARG A 263 -5.36 -18.25 -2.21
N THR A 264 -4.35 -19.07 -2.47
CA THR A 264 -4.43 -20.15 -3.46
C THR A 264 -5.47 -21.18 -3.06
N VAL A 265 -5.50 -21.57 -1.78
CA VAL A 265 -6.49 -22.50 -1.24
C VAL A 265 -7.89 -21.88 -1.36
N ALA A 266 -8.07 -20.62 -0.92
CA ALA A 266 -9.35 -19.91 -1.01
C ALA A 266 -9.88 -19.87 -2.45
N THR A 267 -9.02 -19.47 -3.39
CA THR A 267 -9.38 -19.40 -4.81
C THR A 267 -9.78 -20.77 -5.38
N ARG A 268 -9.09 -21.84 -4.98
CA ARG A 268 -9.40 -23.20 -5.47
C ARG A 268 -10.70 -23.73 -4.89
N TRP A 269 -10.98 -23.45 -3.62
CA TRP A 269 -12.15 -23.92 -2.90
C TRP A 269 -13.41 -23.15 -3.25
N ASP A 270 -13.29 -21.86 -3.50
CA ASP A 270 -14.39 -21.05 -4.00
C ASP A 270 -14.86 -21.54 -5.38
N LYS A 271 -13.91 -21.86 -6.29
CA LYS A 271 -14.22 -22.48 -7.59
C LYS A 271 -14.95 -23.82 -7.48
N ARG A 272 -14.83 -24.52 -6.34
CA ARG A 272 -15.55 -25.77 -6.07
C ARG A 272 -16.91 -25.52 -5.39
N ASN A 273 -17.25 -24.28 -5.01
CA ASN A 273 -18.39 -23.94 -4.14
C ASN A 273 -18.33 -24.60 -2.76
N HIS A 274 -17.12 -24.72 -2.21
CA HIS A 274 -16.87 -25.28 -0.88
C HIS A 274 -16.21 -24.24 0.08
N LEU A 275 -15.96 -23.02 -0.39
CA LEU A 275 -15.49 -21.94 0.47
C LEU A 275 -16.69 -21.28 1.16
N GLY A 276 -16.72 -21.31 2.49
CA GLY A 276 -17.72 -20.60 3.28
C GLY A 276 -17.43 -19.12 3.39
N ALA A 277 -16.20 -18.81 3.81
CA ALA A 277 -15.73 -17.45 3.98
C ALA A 277 -14.20 -17.39 3.92
N SER A 278 -13.70 -16.19 3.65
CA SER A 278 -12.28 -15.87 3.74
C SER A 278 -12.07 -14.53 4.45
N PHE A 279 -11.00 -14.43 5.23
CA PHE A 279 -10.64 -13.22 5.94
C PHE A 279 -9.12 -13.03 5.98
N PHE A 280 -8.63 -11.98 5.33
CA PHE A 280 -7.23 -11.62 5.25
C PHE A 280 -6.98 -10.35 6.07
N PHE A 281 -6.26 -10.47 7.19
CA PHE A 281 -5.90 -9.30 8.01
C PHE A 281 -4.86 -8.43 7.29
N LYS A 282 -5.00 -7.10 7.46
CA LYS A 282 -4.03 -6.12 6.94
C LYS A 282 -3.30 -5.41 8.07
N ARG A 283 -1.98 -5.36 7.96
CA ARG A 283 -1.11 -4.58 8.84
C ARG A 283 -1.43 -3.09 8.77
N GLY A 284 -1.66 -2.46 9.92
CA GLY A 284 -1.85 -1.01 10.04
C GLY A 284 -3.23 -0.47 9.62
N GLY A 285 -4.22 -1.34 9.34
CA GLY A 285 -5.61 -0.92 9.19
C GLY A 285 -6.22 -0.71 10.57
N GLY A 286 -6.46 0.55 10.95
CA GLY A 286 -6.66 1.03 12.33
C GLY A 286 -7.73 0.38 13.23
N ASP A 287 -8.52 -0.58 12.72
CA ASP A 287 -9.57 -1.28 13.47
C ASP A 287 -9.49 -2.82 13.36
N GLY A 288 -8.47 -3.38 12.67
CA GLY A 288 -8.38 -4.80 12.32
C GLY A 288 -8.13 -5.78 13.46
N GLY A 289 -7.75 -5.30 14.66
CA GLY A 289 -7.41 -6.16 15.80
C GLY A 289 -8.61 -6.65 16.63
N ASN A 290 -9.79 -6.06 16.44
CA ASN A 290 -10.98 -6.37 17.24
C ASN A 290 -11.84 -7.47 16.58
N LEU A 291 -12.07 -8.57 17.29
CA LEU A 291 -12.89 -9.72 16.87
C LEU A 291 -14.31 -9.35 16.39
N SER A 292 -14.88 -8.22 16.84
CA SER A 292 -16.19 -7.75 16.36
C SER A 292 -16.19 -7.40 14.87
N TYR A 293 -15.03 -7.14 14.26
CA TYR A 293 -14.88 -6.88 12.83
C TYR A 293 -14.64 -8.17 12.01
N PHE A 294 -14.39 -9.29 12.68
CA PHE A 294 -14.18 -10.59 12.03
C PHE A 294 -15.50 -11.34 11.79
N TYR A 295 -16.39 -11.40 12.80
CA TYR A 295 -17.56 -12.28 12.73
C TYR A 295 -18.64 -11.83 11.75
N LYS A 296 -18.92 -10.53 11.65
CA LYS A 296 -19.98 -10.03 10.74
C LYS A 296 -19.65 -10.27 9.26
N PRO A 297 -18.43 -9.98 8.77
CA PRO A 297 -18.08 -10.26 7.38
C PRO A 297 -18.01 -11.75 7.07
N VAL A 298 -17.59 -12.57 8.02
CA VAL A 298 -17.62 -14.03 7.87
C VAL A 298 -19.07 -14.52 7.76
N ALA A 299 -19.96 -14.12 8.67
CA ALA A 299 -21.37 -14.49 8.62
C ALA A 299 -22.04 -14.03 7.31
N SER A 300 -21.73 -12.82 6.83
CA SER A 300 -22.23 -12.31 5.56
C SER A 300 -21.74 -13.13 4.35
N GLN A 301 -20.44 -13.46 4.29
CA GLN A 301 -19.90 -14.33 3.24
C GLN A 301 -20.53 -15.72 3.27
N MET A 302 -20.74 -16.28 4.47
CA MET A 302 -21.37 -17.59 4.64
C MET A 302 -22.85 -17.59 4.25
N ALA A 303 -23.58 -16.49 4.52
CA ALA A 303 -24.95 -16.33 4.06
C ALA A 303 -25.05 -16.33 2.53
N ILE A 304 -24.03 -15.81 1.83
CA ILE A 304 -23.96 -15.79 0.37
C ILE A 304 -23.56 -17.16 -0.17
N SER A 305 -22.56 -17.83 0.44
CA SER A 305 -22.03 -19.10 -0.05
C SER A 305 -22.91 -20.32 0.30
N ILE A 306 -23.72 -20.22 1.36
CA ILE A 306 -24.60 -21.30 1.83
C ILE A 306 -26.07 -20.82 1.76
N PRO A 307 -26.83 -21.20 0.72
CA PRO A 307 -28.18 -20.69 0.49
C PRO A 307 -29.14 -20.82 1.68
N ASN A 308 -29.11 -21.98 2.36
CA ASN A 308 -30.01 -22.26 3.50
C ASN A 308 -29.56 -21.61 4.81
N LEU A 309 -28.34 -21.08 4.86
CA LEU A 309 -27.83 -20.36 6.03
C LEU A 309 -28.32 -18.91 6.05
N SER A 310 -28.54 -18.34 4.86
CA SER A 310 -28.93 -16.94 4.69
C SER A 310 -30.25 -16.58 5.38
N GLU A 311 -31.28 -17.41 5.23
CA GLU A 311 -32.57 -17.23 5.92
C GLU A 311 -32.43 -17.36 7.44
N SER A 312 -31.60 -18.31 7.88
CA SER A 312 -31.35 -18.57 9.29
C SER A 312 -30.61 -17.41 9.96
N ILE A 313 -29.62 -16.83 9.28
CA ILE A 313 -28.88 -15.65 9.74
C ILE A 313 -29.80 -14.44 9.78
N LYS A 314 -30.61 -14.24 8.74
CA LYS A 314 -31.58 -13.15 8.69
C LYS A 314 -32.59 -13.23 9.84
N ALA A 315 -33.16 -14.39 10.09
CA ALA A 315 -34.06 -14.61 11.23
C ALA A 315 -33.39 -14.32 12.59
N ALA A 316 -32.07 -14.53 12.71
CA ALA A 316 -31.31 -14.19 13.91
C ALA A 316 -31.25 -12.68 14.12
N ILE A 317 -30.96 -11.93 13.04
CA ILE A 317 -30.86 -10.46 13.06
C ILE A 317 -32.23 -9.83 13.31
N ASP A 318 -33.27 -10.33 12.65
CA ASP A 318 -34.64 -9.85 12.82
C ASP A 318 -35.14 -10.06 14.26
N SER A 319 -34.68 -11.13 14.93
CA SER A 319 -35.04 -11.42 16.33
C SER A 319 -34.30 -10.57 17.37
N ASP A 320 -33.13 -10.02 17.03
CA ASP A 320 -32.25 -9.29 17.95
C ASP A 320 -31.52 -8.18 17.19
N LEU A 321 -32.17 -7.03 17.06
CA LEU A 321 -31.65 -5.88 16.31
C LEU A 321 -30.33 -5.32 16.88
N LEU A 322 -30.03 -5.61 18.15
CA LEU A 322 -28.76 -5.23 18.79
C LEU A 322 -27.67 -6.29 18.63
N LEU A 323 -27.95 -7.43 17.99
CA LEU A 323 -26.98 -8.52 17.85
C LEU A 323 -25.64 -8.05 17.27
N THR A 324 -25.68 -7.10 16.33
CA THR A 324 -24.48 -6.54 15.68
C THR A 324 -23.66 -5.61 16.60
N SER A 325 -24.18 -5.18 17.74
CA SER A 325 -23.46 -4.37 18.74
C SER A 325 -23.07 -5.14 20.01
N LYS A 326 -23.37 -6.45 20.07
CA LYS A 326 -23.04 -7.31 21.22
C LYS A 326 -21.58 -7.78 21.22
N MET A 327 -21.19 -8.47 22.30
CA MET A 327 -19.86 -9.08 22.42
C MET A 327 -19.59 -10.09 21.31
N ALA A 328 -18.33 -10.23 20.93
CA ALA A 328 -17.90 -10.96 19.76
C ALA A 328 -18.27 -12.46 19.82
N GLU A 329 -18.29 -13.05 21.02
CA GLU A 329 -18.64 -14.46 21.26
C GLU A 329 -20.12 -14.70 21.04
N GLU A 330 -20.95 -13.76 21.49
CA GLU A 330 -22.40 -13.84 21.29
C GLU A 330 -22.75 -13.63 19.82
N GLN A 331 -22.01 -12.77 19.12
CA GLN A 331 -22.11 -12.62 17.67
C GLN A 331 -21.75 -13.93 16.96
N PHE A 332 -20.62 -14.56 17.27
CA PHE A 332 -20.24 -15.83 16.66
C PHE A 332 -21.26 -16.93 16.92
N ASP A 333 -21.66 -17.11 18.19
CA ASP A 333 -22.59 -18.16 18.58
C ASP A 333 -23.92 -18.03 17.81
N LYS A 334 -24.51 -16.84 17.81
CA LYS A 334 -25.83 -16.62 17.22
C LYS A 334 -25.82 -16.50 15.70
N LEU A 335 -24.78 -15.89 15.10
CA LEU A 335 -24.70 -15.66 13.65
C LEU A 335 -24.08 -16.82 12.88
N ILE A 336 -23.17 -17.57 13.49
CA ILE A 336 -22.40 -18.61 12.79
C ILE A 336 -22.72 -19.99 13.39
N LEU A 337 -22.35 -20.24 14.65
CA LEU A 337 -22.38 -21.58 15.23
C LEU A 337 -23.78 -22.20 15.25
N GLN A 338 -24.74 -21.53 15.89
CA GLN A 338 -26.11 -22.03 16.00
C GLN A 338 -26.77 -22.21 14.63
N ARG A 339 -26.34 -21.46 13.62
CA ARG A 339 -26.90 -21.51 12.27
C ARG A 339 -26.35 -22.71 11.51
N LEU A 340 -25.04 -22.96 11.61
CA LEU A 340 -24.40 -24.16 11.10
C LEU A 340 -24.93 -25.44 11.75
N LEU A 341 -25.16 -25.43 13.06
CA LEU A 341 -25.72 -26.59 13.78
C LEU A 341 -27.14 -26.95 13.31
N LYS A 342 -27.91 -25.96 12.86
CA LYS A 342 -29.27 -26.14 12.32
C LYS A 342 -29.29 -26.60 10.85
N LEU A 343 -28.16 -26.59 10.15
CA LEU A 343 -28.09 -27.09 8.77
C LEU A 343 -28.26 -28.61 8.74
N GLN A 344 -29.08 -29.06 7.80
CA GLN A 344 -29.22 -30.48 7.49
C GLN A 344 -27.90 -31.01 6.91
N PRO A 345 -27.56 -32.30 7.14
CA PRO A 345 -26.33 -32.88 6.59
C PRO A 345 -26.18 -32.74 5.08
N THR A 346 -27.29 -32.70 4.33
CA THR A 346 -27.32 -32.48 2.87
C THR A 346 -26.90 -31.07 2.44
N ASP A 347 -27.04 -30.10 3.34
CA ASP A 347 -26.72 -28.68 3.10
C ASP A 347 -25.31 -28.33 3.60
N ARG A 348 -24.68 -29.25 4.35
CA ARG A 348 -23.29 -29.19 4.77
C ARG A 348 -22.40 -29.59 3.60
N ARG A 349 -22.37 -28.76 2.55
CA ARG A 349 -21.19 -28.74 1.68
C ARG A 349 -19.99 -28.44 2.58
N VAL A 350 -18.87 -29.14 2.38
CA VAL A 350 -17.66 -28.88 3.17
C VAL A 350 -17.38 -27.40 3.07
N THR A 351 -17.40 -26.71 4.21
CA THR A 351 -17.36 -25.26 4.30
C THR A 351 -16.02 -24.90 4.92
N ALA A 352 -15.06 -24.52 4.09
CA ALA A 352 -13.79 -24.01 4.60
C ALA A 352 -13.94 -22.53 4.99
N ILE A 353 -13.42 -22.17 6.17
CA ILE A 353 -13.18 -20.78 6.56
C ILE A 353 -11.68 -20.56 6.55
N ILE A 354 -11.20 -19.65 5.72
CA ILE A 354 -9.76 -19.38 5.58
C ILE A 354 -9.43 -18.05 6.22
N ILE A 355 -8.47 -18.08 7.14
CA ILE A 355 -8.04 -16.92 7.92
C ILE A 355 -6.53 -16.74 7.72
N ASP A 356 -6.12 -15.60 7.18
CA ASP A 356 -4.70 -15.26 6.96
C ASP A 356 -4.25 -14.11 7.85
N ALA A 357 -2.98 -14.16 8.28
CA ALA A 357 -2.37 -13.20 9.22
C ALA A 357 -3.10 -13.12 10.58
N SER A 358 -3.47 -14.28 11.14
CA SER A 358 -4.07 -14.37 12.47
C SER A 358 -3.19 -13.84 13.60
N ASP A 359 -1.88 -13.69 13.37
CA ASP A 359 -0.96 -13.03 14.30
C ASP A 359 -1.22 -11.52 14.46
N GLU A 360 -2.03 -10.91 13.59
CA GLU A 360 -2.49 -9.51 13.69
C GLU A 360 -3.70 -9.33 14.62
N PHE A 361 -4.25 -10.41 15.19
CA PHE A 361 -5.20 -10.26 16.29
C PHE A 361 -4.52 -9.57 17.46
N ASP A 362 -5.17 -8.56 18.04
CA ASP A 362 -4.60 -7.76 19.12
C ASP A 362 -4.47 -8.60 20.42
N GLY A 363 -3.38 -9.37 20.51
CA GLY A 363 -3.04 -10.26 21.62
C GLY A 363 -3.37 -11.75 21.41
N ALA A 364 -2.48 -12.61 21.92
CA ALA A 364 -2.62 -14.09 21.89
C ALA A 364 -3.91 -14.61 22.54
N ALA A 365 -4.56 -13.81 23.40
CA ALA A 365 -5.85 -14.12 24.01
C ALA A 365 -6.98 -14.20 22.97
N ASN A 366 -6.96 -13.36 21.94
CA ASN A 366 -8.01 -13.32 20.91
C ASN A 366 -7.93 -14.50 19.95
N ILE A 367 -6.73 -14.92 19.56
CA ILE A 367 -6.51 -16.16 18.80
C ILE A 367 -6.98 -17.37 19.61
N LYS A 368 -6.59 -17.44 20.90
CA LYS A 368 -7.03 -18.51 21.79
C LYS A 368 -8.55 -18.52 21.95
N ARG A 369 -9.19 -17.35 21.99
CA ARG A 369 -10.65 -17.22 22.06
C ARG A 369 -11.32 -17.71 20.78
N LEU A 370 -10.80 -17.35 19.61
CA LEU A 370 -11.26 -17.87 18.32
C LEU A 370 -11.11 -19.39 18.24
N LEU A 371 -9.97 -19.95 18.66
CA LEU A 371 -9.73 -21.40 18.65
C LEU A 371 -10.63 -22.15 19.63
N ASN A 372 -10.87 -21.60 20.83
CA ASN A 372 -11.81 -22.17 21.82
C ASN A 372 -13.27 -22.13 21.36
N ILE A 373 -13.58 -21.30 20.37
CA ILE A 373 -14.92 -21.16 19.80
C ILE A 373 -15.12 -22.17 18.64
N LEU A 374 -14.03 -22.56 17.97
CA LEU A 374 -14.04 -23.49 16.82
C LEU A 374 -13.87 -24.96 17.23
N ASN A 375 -13.32 -25.22 18.41
CA ASN A 375 -13.22 -26.54 19.05
C ASN A 375 -14.30 -26.68 20.14
#